data_AF-A0A7C1ML36-F1
#
_entry.id   AF-A0A7C1ML36-F1
#
_cell.length_a   1.000
_cell.length_b   1.000
_cell.length_c   1.000
_cell.angle_alpha   90.00
_cell.angle_beta   90.00
_cell.angle_gamma   90.00
#
_symmetry.space_group_name_H-M   'P 1'
#
loop_
_entity.id
_entity.type
_entity.pdbx_description
1 polymer ?
#
loop_
_entity_poly.entity_id
_entity_poly.type
_entity_poly.pdbx_seq_one_letter_code
_entity_poly.pdbx_strand_id
1 'polypeptide(L)'
;MLIDAINEIFKIVTTGNKKYKMWMGFLSVLALIGISFVFTQIDQGLIATNMRDQVSWGWYIANFTFLVGLAAAAVVLVIPYYIYNYKPIGEIVLIGEIMAVAAVSMCLMFILLDMGSAERFWHLIPYIGIFNWPGSILTWDVIVLNMYLVLNLTLVIYALAKTYAGKPY
;
A
#
# COMPACT_ATOMS: atom_id res chain seq x y z
N MET A 1 7.36 19.40 -18.04
CA MET A 1 8.10 18.29 -17.41
C MET A 1 7.22 17.38 -16.57
N LEU A 2 6.58 17.85 -15.48
CA LEU A 2 5.72 16.98 -14.64
C LEU A 2 4.42 16.54 -15.35
N ILE A 3 3.76 17.48 -16.05
CA ILE A 3 2.53 17.21 -16.82
C ILE A 3 2.83 16.25 -17.99
N ASP A 4 3.97 16.44 -18.66
CA ASP A 4 4.40 15.58 -19.78
C ASP A 4 4.68 14.16 -19.29
N ALA A 5 5.35 14.01 -18.15
CA ALA A 5 5.58 12.71 -17.52
C ALA A 5 4.26 12.01 -17.14
N ILE A 6 3.28 12.74 -16.59
CA ILE A 6 1.96 12.17 -16.27
C ILE A 6 1.25 11.71 -17.54
N ASN A 7 1.29 12.51 -18.62
CA ASN A 7 0.69 12.14 -19.90
C ASN A 7 1.36 10.93 -20.53
N GLU A 8 2.68 10.82 -20.44
CA GLU A 8 3.43 9.64 -20.90
C GLU A 8 3.09 8.40 -20.07
N ILE A 9 3.04 8.51 -18.74
CA ILE A 9 2.61 7.41 -17.86
C ILE A 9 1.20 6.95 -18.25
N PHE A 10 0.27 7.89 -18.43
CA PHE A 10 -1.11 7.56 -18.81
C PHE A 10 -1.17 6.87 -20.18
N LYS A 11 -0.36 7.34 -21.13
CA LYS A 11 -0.22 6.70 -22.45
C LYS A 11 0.31 5.28 -22.30
N ILE A 12 1.40 5.07 -21.56
CA ILE A 12 2.02 3.75 -21.32
C ILE A 12 1.03 2.79 -20.66
N VAL A 13 0.31 3.25 -19.62
CA VAL A 13 -0.69 2.46 -18.91
C VAL A 13 -1.88 2.08 -19.80
N THR A 14 -2.23 2.91 -20.79
CA THR A 14 -3.34 2.62 -21.71
C THR A 14 -2.92 1.91 -23.00
N THR A 15 -1.63 1.98 -23.37
CA THR A 15 -1.04 1.24 -24.48
C THR A 15 -0.51 -0.11 -24.04
N GLY A 16 -1.39 -1.12 -24.07
CA GLY A 16 -1.00 -2.51 -23.84
C GLY A 16 -1.71 -3.49 -24.78
N ASN A 17 -1.22 -4.73 -24.81
CA ASN A 17 -1.80 -5.82 -25.57
C ASN A 17 -3.26 -6.10 -25.12
N LYS A 18 -4.09 -6.73 -25.96
CA LYS A 18 -5.49 -7.07 -25.64
C LYS A 18 -5.61 -7.84 -24.32
N LYS A 19 -4.69 -8.77 -24.06
CA LYS A 19 -4.62 -9.53 -22.78
C LYS A 19 -4.41 -8.61 -21.57
N TYR A 20 -3.49 -7.66 -21.68
CA TYR A 20 -3.23 -6.67 -20.62
C TYR A 20 -4.48 -5.83 -20.35
N LYS A 21 -5.12 -5.30 -21.40
CA LYS A 21 -6.35 -4.50 -21.25
C LYS A 21 -7.48 -5.31 -20.62
N MET A 22 -7.64 -6.57 -21.00
CA MET A 22 -8.63 -7.47 -20.37
C MET A 22 -8.32 -7.70 -18.90
N TRP A 23 -7.05 -7.93 -18.54
CA TRP A 23 -6.63 -8.13 -17.16
C TRP A 23 -6.87 -6.88 -16.30
N MET A 24 -6.46 -5.71 -16.80
CA MET A 24 -6.71 -4.44 -16.12
C MET A 24 -8.21 -4.17 -15.94
N GLY A 25 -9.02 -4.39 -16.99
CA GLY A 25 -10.47 -4.24 -16.91
C GLY A 25 -11.10 -5.17 -15.89
N PHE A 26 -10.66 -6.43 -15.84
CA PHE A 26 -11.10 -7.40 -14.82
C PHE A 26 -10.78 -6.94 -13.39
N LEU A 27 -9.54 -6.50 -13.15
CA LEU A 27 -9.13 -5.97 -11.84
C LEU A 27 -9.90 -4.71 -11.46
N SER A 28 -10.17 -3.81 -12.40
CA SER A 28 -10.98 -2.61 -12.15
C SER A 28 -12.41 -2.95 -11.77
N VAL A 29 -13.02 -3.95 -12.43
CA VAL A 29 -14.37 -4.42 -12.06
C VAL A 29 -14.37 -4.98 -10.63
N LEU A 30 -13.38 -5.79 -10.26
CA LEU A 30 -13.27 -6.31 -8.89
C LEU A 30 -13.08 -5.19 -7.86
N ALA A 31 -12.27 -4.18 -8.17
CA ALA A 31 -12.07 -3.02 -7.31
C ALA A 31 -13.38 -2.23 -7.12
N LEU A 32 -14.15 -2.02 -8.20
CA LEU A 32 -15.45 -1.33 -8.13
C LEU A 32 -16.47 -2.12 -7.29
N ILE A 33 -16.49 -3.44 -7.42
CA ILE A 33 -17.30 -4.31 -6.56
C ILE A 33 -16.87 -4.14 -5.10
N GLY A 34 -15.57 -4.17 -4.80
CA GLY A 34 -15.05 -3.95 -3.45
C GLY A 34 -15.47 -2.60 -2.88
N ILE A 35 -15.33 -1.53 -3.66
CA ILE A 35 -15.76 -0.17 -3.29
C ILE A 35 -17.27 -0.12 -3.00
N SER A 36 -18.10 -0.83 -3.77
CA SER A 36 -19.54 -0.90 -3.53
C SER A 36 -19.87 -1.50 -2.15
N PHE A 37 -19.12 -2.51 -1.69
CA PHE A 37 -19.27 -3.06 -0.35
C PHE A 37 -18.78 -2.13 0.76
N VAL A 38 -17.77 -1.31 0.49
CA VAL A 38 -17.34 -0.27 1.45
C VAL A 38 -18.47 0.73 1.72
N PHE A 39 -19.23 1.13 0.69
CA PHE A 39 -20.40 1.99 0.88
C PHE A 39 -21.47 1.32 1.76
N THR A 40 -21.77 0.04 1.53
CA THR A 40 -22.69 -0.73 2.37
C THR A 40 -22.20 -0.81 3.82
N GLN A 41 -20.89 -0.99 4.03
CA GLN A 41 -20.29 -1.02 5.36
C GLN A 41 -20.35 0.33 6.08
N ILE A 42 -20.24 1.46 5.37
CA ILE A 42 -20.37 2.78 5.98
C ILE A 42 -21.78 2.97 6.55
N ASP A 43 -22.80 2.50 5.85
CA ASP A 43 -24.21 2.61 6.28
C ASP A 43 -24.57 1.62 7.41
N GLN A 44 -24.18 0.34 7.25
CA GLN A 44 -24.55 -0.73 8.18
C GLN A 44 -23.56 -0.90 9.35
N GLY A 45 -22.38 -0.28 9.27
CA GLY A 45 -21.27 -0.48 10.19
C GLY A 45 -20.54 -1.82 9.98
N LEU A 46 -19.62 -2.15 10.89
CA LEU A 46 -18.78 -3.36 10.80
C LEU A 46 -19.57 -4.67 10.82
N ILE A 47 -20.85 -4.66 11.20
CA ILE A 47 -21.70 -5.86 11.19
C ILE A 47 -21.85 -6.44 9.77
N ALA A 48 -21.71 -5.62 8.73
CA ALA A 48 -21.73 -6.04 7.33
C ALA A 48 -20.60 -7.04 7.00
N THR A 49 -19.51 -7.04 7.77
CA THR A 49 -18.38 -7.96 7.61
C THR A 49 -18.58 -9.29 8.35
N ASN A 50 -19.71 -9.45 9.04
CA ASN A 50 -20.05 -10.61 9.86
C ASN A 50 -19.07 -10.85 11.03
N MET A 51 -18.35 -9.81 11.47
CA MET A 51 -17.56 -9.84 12.70
C MET A 51 -18.48 -9.90 13.93
N ARG A 52 -18.01 -10.57 14.98
CA ARG A 52 -18.72 -10.80 16.25
C ARG A 52 -17.82 -10.37 17.40
N ASP A 53 -18.37 -10.12 18.58
CA ASP A 53 -17.56 -9.75 19.74
C ASP A 53 -16.48 -10.78 20.11
N GLN A 54 -16.72 -12.06 19.80
CA GLN A 54 -15.75 -13.15 20.00
C GLN A 54 -14.60 -13.12 18.98
N VAL A 55 -14.86 -12.63 17.77
CA VAL A 55 -13.90 -12.52 16.65
C VAL A 55 -14.03 -11.11 16.08
N SER A 56 -13.48 -10.16 16.82
CA SER A 56 -13.52 -8.73 16.49
C SER A 56 -12.54 -8.36 15.37
N TRP A 57 -11.56 -9.24 15.10
CA TRP A 57 -10.56 -9.11 14.04
C TRP A 57 -10.78 -10.18 12.99
N GLY A 58 -11.61 -9.84 12.00
CA GLY A 58 -11.95 -10.72 10.89
C GLY A 58 -10.98 -10.59 9.72
N TRP A 59 -11.54 -10.52 8.52
CA TRP A 59 -10.78 -10.51 7.27
C TRP A 59 -9.84 -9.31 7.12
N TYR A 60 -10.17 -8.15 7.69
CA TYR A 60 -9.33 -6.95 7.55
C TYR A 60 -7.98 -7.11 8.23
N ILE A 61 -7.97 -7.40 9.53
CA ILE A 61 -6.72 -7.58 10.27
C ILE A 61 -5.93 -8.80 9.78
N ALA A 62 -6.61 -9.88 9.35
CA ALA A 62 -5.94 -11.03 8.76
C ALA A 62 -5.17 -10.69 7.47
N ASN A 63 -5.81 -9.96 6.54
CA ASN A 63 -5.15 -9.51 5.30
C ASN A 63 -4.09 -8.45 5.57
N PHE A 64 -4.33 -7.57 6.53
CA PHE A 64 -3.35 -6.60 7.00
C PHE A 64 -2.04 -7.28 7.42
N THR A 65 -2.10 -8.26 8.34
CA THR A 65 -0.88 -8.96 8.80
C THR A 65 -0.20 -9.72 7.67
N PHE A 66 -0.98 -10.31 6.75
CA PHE A 66 -0.43 -10.97 5.56
C PHE A 66 0.37 -10.00 4.67
N LEU A 67 -0.20 -8.83 4.38
CA LEU A 67 0.44 -7.82 3.53
C LEU A 67 1.65 -7.15 4.21
N VAL A 68 1.62 -6.97 5.54
CA VAL A 68 2.80 -6.56 6.30
C VAL A 68 3.93 -7.59 6.11
N GLY A 69 3.61 -8.88 6.16
CA GLY A 69 4.57 -9.95 5.87
C GLY A 69 5.12 -9.90 4.44
N LEU A 70 4.26 -9.66 3.45
CA LEU A 70 4.67 -9.49 2.05
C LEU A 70 5.61 -8.29 1.87
N ALA A 71 5.30 -7.17 2.54
CA ALA A 71 6.11 -5.98 2.50
C ALA A 71 7.46 -6.16 3.22
N ALA A 72 7.50 -6.92 4.32
CA ALA A 72 8.74 -7.29 5.00
C ALA A 72 9.63 -8.19 4.14
N ALA A 73 9.04 -9.13 3.38
CA ALA A 73 9.78 -9.97 2.45
C ALA A 73 10.51 -9.16 1.36
N ALA A 74 9.91 -8.05 0.90
CA ALA A 74 10.57 -7.13 -0.03
C ALA A 74 11.82 -6.47 0.59
N VAL A 75 11.78 -6.08 1.87
CA VAL A 75 12.97 -5.54 2.58
C VAL A 75 14.11 -6.53 2.62
N VAL A 76 13.81 -7.82 2.78
CA VAL A 76 14.83 -8.87 2.80
C VAL A 76 15.59 -8.94 1.46
N LEU A 77 14.94 -8.63 0.33
CA LEU A 77 15.60 -8.55 -0.97
C LEU A 77 16.49 -7.29 -1.12
N VAL A 78 16.09 -6.19 -0.49
CA VAL A 78 16.82 -4.90 -0.49
C VAL A 78 18.17 -5.03 0.24
N ILE A 79 18.25 -5.79 1.34
CA ILE A 79 19.47 -5.97 2.16
C ILE A 79 20.71 -6.39 1.34
N PRO A 80 20.71 -7.52 0.60
CA PRO A 80 21.88 -7.96 -0.19
C PRO A 80 22.29 -6.95 -1.26
N TYR A 81 21.35 -6.19 -1.81
CA TYR A 81 21.64 -5.20 -2.83
C TYR A 81 22.33 -3.97 -2.27
N TYR A 82 21.77 -3.35 -1.23
CA TYR A 82 22.29 -2.09 -0.70
C TYR A 82 23.43 -2.27 0.32
N ILE A 83 23.36 -3.29 1.17
CA ILE A 83 24.38 -3.51 2.22
C ILE A 83 25.57 -4.29 1.64
N TYR A 84 25.30 -5.39 0.96
CA TYR A 84 26.34 -6.27 0.42
C TYR A 84 26.77 -5.91 -1.00
N ASN A 85 26.20 -4.85 -1.59
CA ASN A 85 26.52 -4.35 -2.93
C ASN A 85 26.39 -5.43 -4.02
N TYR A 86 25.47 -6.39 -3.84
CA TYR A 86 25.23 -7.46 -4.81
C TYR A 86 24.37 -6.95 -5.98
N LYS A 87 25.02 -6.34 -6.97
CA LYS A 87 24.36 -5.71 -8.14
C LYS A 87 23.46 -6.61 -9.01
N PRO A 88 23.69 -7.95 -9.14
CA PRO A 88 22.88 -8.78 -10.04
C PRO A 88 21.37 -8.82 -9.74
N ILE A 89 20.96 -8.49 -8.52
CA ILE A 89 19.54 -8.54 -8.11
C ILE A 89 18.82 -7.18 -8.23
N GLY A 90 19.46 -6.14 -8.77
CA GLY A 90 18.91 -4.78 -8.78
C GLY A 90 17.52 -4.68 -9.42
N GLU A 91 17.26 -5.38 -10.53
CA GLU A 91 15.94 -5.41 -11.18
C GLU A 91 14.87 -6.06 -10.30
N ILE A 92 15.23 -7.14 -9.60
CA ILE A 92 14.33 -7.86 -8.69
C ILE A 92 14.02 -6.98 -7.46
N VAL A 93 15.02 -6.25 -6.97
CA VAL A 93 14.89 -5.33 -5.84
C VAL A 93 13.92 -4.20 -6.18
N LEU A 94 14.04 -3.61 -7.37
CA LEU A 94 13.12 -2.56 -7.81
C LEU A 94 11.66 -3.05 -7.86
N ILE A 95 11.43 -4.25 -8.38
CA ILE A 95 10.08 -4.87 -8.36
C ILE A 95 9.61 -5.10 -6.92
N GLY A 96 10.51 -5.55 -6.03
CA GLY A 96 10.25 -5.71 -4.60
C GLY A 96 9.86 -4.41 -3.92
N GLU A 97 10.58 -3.30 -4.16
CA GLU A 97 10.29 -1.98 -3.61
C GLU A 97 8.92 -1.46 -4.10
N ILE A 98 8.60 -1.62 -5.39
CA ILE A 98 7.28 -1.24 -5.93
C ILE A 98 6.17 -2.09 -5.29
N MET A 99 6.40 -3.39 -5.11
CA MET A 99 5.47 -4.29 -4.43
C MET A 99 5.28 -3.88 -2.95
N ALA A 100 6.34 -3.46 -2.26
CA ALA A 100 6.26 -3.00 -0.88
C ALA A 100 5.36 -1.74 -0.77
N VAL A 101 5.50 -0.78 -1.69
CA VAL A 101 4.61 0.40 -1.73
C VAL A 101 3.15 -0.01 -1.88
N ALA A 102 2.85 -0.94 -2.79
CA ALA A 102 1.48 -1.43 -3.01
C ALA A 102 0.93 -2.22 -1.81
N ALA A 103 1.77 -3.05 -1.17
CA ALA A 103 1.36 -3.82 0.01
C ALA A 103 1.08 -2.90 1.20
N VAL A 104 1.95 -1.92 1.47
CA VAL A 104 1.81 -1.00 2.60
C VAL A 104 0.62 -0.05 2.41
N SER A 105 0.36 0.41 1.19
CA SER A 105 -0.84 1.23 0.92
C SER A 105 -2.13 0.46 1.19
N MET A 106 -2.17 -0.82 0.82
CA MET A 106 -3.28 -1.72 1.17
C MET A 106 -3.38 -1.99 2.67
N CYS A 107 -2.25 -2.12 3.39
CA CYS A 107 -2.26 -2.23 4.86
C CYS A 107 -2.91 -1.01 5.51
N LEU A 108 -2.53 0.19 5.09
CA LEU A 108 -3.13 1.44 5.60
C LEU A 108 -4.62 1.52 5.28
N MET A 109 -5.03 1.07 4.09
CA MET A 109 -6.44 0.97 3.71
C MET A 109 -7.21 0.00 4.62
N PHE A 110 -6.65 -1.16 4.98
CA PHE A 110 -7.32 -2.09 5.88
C PHE A 110 -7.45 -1.56 7.30
N ILE A 111 -6.45 -0.83 7.82
CA ILE A 111 -6.57 -0.13 9.11
C ILE A 111 -7.76 0.85 9.06
N LEU A 112 -7.88 1.62 7.98
CA LEU A 112 -8.99 2.56 7.81
C LEU A 112 -10.35 1.88 7.75
N LEU A 113 -10.46 0.77 7.03
CA LEU A 113 -11.72 0.04 6.85
C LEU A 113 -12.13 -0.75 8.10
N ASP A 114 -11.18 -1.20 8.91
CA ASP A 114 -11.45 -1.89 10.17
C ASP A 114 -12.00 -0.92 11.25
N MET A 115 -11.83 0.40 11.06
CA MET A 115 -12.40 1.38 11.97
C MET A 115 -13.92 1.49 11.78
N GLY A 116 -14.68 1.20 12.84
CA GLY A 116 -16.14 1.35 12.84
C GLY A 116 -16.64 2.80 12.65
N SER A 117 -15.77 3.80 12.75
CA SER A 117 -16.06 5.19 12.38
C SER A 117 -14.89 5.79 11.61
N ALA A 118 -14.78 5.47 10.32
CA ALA A 118 -13.72 5.95 9.44
C ALA A 118 -13.64 7.49 9.38
N GLU A 119 -14.77 8.19 9.60
CA GLU A 119 -14.82 9.66 9.67
C GLU A 119 -13.90 10.23 10.77
N ARG A 120 -13.67 9.46 11.84
CA ARG A 120 -12.84 9.89 12.98
C ARG A 120 -11.36 9.57 12.80
N PHE A 121 -10.93 9.14 11.62
CA PHE A 121 -9.54 8.77 11.33
C PHE A 121 -8.54 9.89 11.63
N TRP A 122 -8.93 11.16 11.54
CA TRP A 122 -8.05 12.28 11.90
C TRP A 122 -7.50 12.19 13.33
N HIS A 123 -8.16 11.43 14.22
CA HIS A 123 -7.65 11.23 15.58
C HIS A 123 -6.40 10.35 15.64
N LEU A 124 -6.14 9.54 14.60
CA LEU A 124 -4.93 8.73 14.45
C LEU A 124 -3.77 9.50 13.79
N ILE A 125 -4.01 10.72 13.30
CA ILE A 125 -2.95 11.54 12.72
C ILE A 125 -2.14 12.19 13.87
N PRO A 126 -0.80 11.99 13.90
CA PRO A 126 0.03 12.64 14.90
C PRO A 126 -0.13 14.17 14.79
N TYR A 127 -0.15 14.86 15.94
CA TYR A 127 -0.33 16.31 16.11
C TYR A 127 -1.75 16.90 15.95
N ILE A 128 -2.67 16.25 15.23
CA ILE A 128 -4.03 16.78 15.02
C ILE A 128 -5.04 16.12 15.98
N GLY A 129 -4.84 14.83 16.25
CA GLY A 129 -5.78 13.97 16.95
C GLY A 129 -5.54 13.73 18.44
N ILE A 130 -6.37 12.88 19.03
CA ILE A 130 -6.09 12.25 20.35
C ILE A 130 -5.18 11.06 20.07
N PHE A 131 -3.92 11.38 19.80
CA PHE A 131 -2.91 10.39 19.46
C PHE A 131 -2.47 9.66 20.73
N ASN A 132 -3.07 8.49 20.99
CA ASN A 132 -2.77 7.69 22.18
C ASN A 132 -1.44 6.94 22.06
N TRP A 133 -0.34 7.71 21.94
CA TRP A 133 1.02 7.22 21.90
C TRP A 133 1.71 7.50 23.24
N PRO A 134 2.42 6.53 23.85
CA PRO A 134 2.79 5.21 23.33
C PRO A 134 1.88 4.03 23.76
N GLY A 135 0.74 4.30 24.41
CA GLY A 135 -0.08 3.27 25.07
C GLY A 135 -0.86 2.32 24.14
N SER A 136 -1.09 2.70 22.87
CA SER A 136 -1.83 1.89 21.91
C SER A 136 -0.92 1.29 20.83
N ILE A 137 -1.03 -0.02 20.63
CA ILE A 137 -0.29 -0.74 19.59
C ILE A 137 -0.74 -0.34 18.17
N LEU A 138 -2.01 0.00 17.98
CA LEU A 138 -2.53 0.46 16.69
C LEU A 138 -1.89 1.79 16.26
N THR A 139 -1.57 2.64 17.24
CA THR A 139 -0.88 3.91 16.99
C THR A 139 0.54 3.67 16.46
N TRP A 140 1.21 2.61 16.93
CA TRP A 140 2.52 2.21 16.41
C TRP A 140 2.44 1.73 14.96
N ASP A 141 1.41 0.96 14.59
CA ASP A 141 1.22 0.53 13.21
C ASP A 141 1.07 1.74 12.27
N VAL A 142 0.30 2.75 12.66
CA VAL A 142 0.16 3.99 11.88
C VAL A 142 1.52 4.68 11.69
N ILE A 143 2.31 4.83 12.76
CA ILE A 143 3.63 5.48 12.69
C ILE A 143 4.57 4.70 11.77
N VAL A 144 4.76 3.41 12.05
CA VAL A 144 5.74 2.57 11.37
C VAL A 144 5.39 2.41 9.90
N LEU A 145 4.12 2.13 9.58
CA LEU A 145 3.71 1.94 8.19
C LEU A 145 3.75 3.23 7.38
N ASN A 146 3.42 4.38 7.97
CA ASN A 146 3.58 5.66 7.26
C ASN A 146 5.05 5.99 7.02
N MET A 147 5.93 5.82 8.01
CA MET A 147 7.37 6.01 7.81
C MET A 147 7.92 5.05 6.76
N TYR A 148 7.49 3.80 6.80
CA TYR A 148 7.90 2.78 5.84
C TYR A 148 7.40 3.07 4.43
N LEU A 149 6.17 3.57 4.27
CA LEU A 149 5.63 4.00 2.99
C LEU A 149 6.43 5.18 2.39
N VAL A 150 6.72 6.19 3.20
CA VAL A 150 7.52 7.36 2.78
C VAL A 150 8.92 6.94 2.33
N LEU A 151 9.56 6.03 3.08
CA LEU A 151 10.87 5.51 2.74
C LEU A 151 10.84 4.76 1.41
N ASN A 152 9.91 3.81 1.22
CA ASN A 152 9.80 3.06 -0.02
C ASN A 152 9.44 3.95 -1.22
N LEU A 153 8.50 4.89 -1.07
CA LEU A 153 8.18 5.85 -2.12
C LEU A 153 9.40 6.67 -2.53
N THR A 154 10.18 7.14 -1.56
CA THR A 154 11.40 7.90 -1.83
C THR A 154 12.42 7.06 -2.60
N LEU A 155 12.63 5.79 -2.22
CA LEU A 155 13.54 4.88 -2.92
C LEU A 155 13.07 4.59 -4.35
N VAL A 156 11.79 4.25 -4.54
CA VAL A 156 11.22 3.96 -5.87
C VAL A 156 11.29 5.18 -6.79
N ILE A 157 10.93 6.36 -6.28
CA ILE A 157 11.02 7.61 -7.06
C ILE A 157 12.47 7.91 -7.42
N TYR A 158 13.41 7.73 -6.49
CA TYR A 158 14.84 7.91 -6.74
C TYR A 158 15.37 6.92 -7.79
N ALA A 159 14.98 5.65 -7.69
CA ALA A 159 15.34 4.61 -8.64
C ALA A 159 14.87 4.97 -10.06
N LEU A 160 13.57 5.28 -10.19
CA LEU A 160 12.96 5.67 -11.46
C LEU A 160 13.63 6.92 -12.03
N ALA A 161 13.88 7.95 -11.21
CA ALA A 161 14.54 9.18 -11.65
C ALA A 161 15.95 8.92 -12.20
N LYS A 162 16.73 8.01 -11.58
CA LYS A 162 18.04 7.60 -12.10
C LYS A 162 17.93 6.84 -13.42
N THR A 163 16.99 5.90 -13.52
CA THR A 163 16.72 5.15 -14.76
C THR A 163 16.35 6.08 -15.90
N TYR A 164 15.48 7.07 -15.67
CA TYR A 164 15.13 8.10 -16.66
C TYR A 164 16.31 8.99 -17.05
N ALA A 165 17.23 9.28 -16.12
CA ALA A 165 18.45 10.04 -16.39
C ALA A 165 19.56 9.23 -17.09
N GLY A 166 19.31 7.96 -17.42
CA GLY A 166 20.30 7.06 -18.04
C GLY A 166 21.50 6.74 -17.14
N LYS A 167 21.37 6.98 -15.83
CA LYS A 167 22.42 6.69 -14.85
C LYS A 167 22.17 5.31 -14.24
N PRO A 168 23.23 4.51 -14.00
CA PRO A 168 23.07 3.23 -13.31
C PRO A 168 22.50 3.46 -11.91
N TYR A 169 21.44 2.71 -11.61
CA TYR A 169 20.87 2.56 -10.28
C TYR A 169 21.81 1.72 -9.41
#